data_AF-A0A1J4RQJ5-F1
#
_entry.id   AF-A0A1J4RQJ5-F1
#
_cell.length_a   1.000
_cell.length_b   1.000
_cell.length_c   1.000
_cell.angle_alpha   90.00
_cell.angle_beta   90.00
_cell.angle_gamma   90.00
#
_symmetry.space_group_name_H-M   'P 1'
#
loop_
_entity.id
_entity.type
_entity.pdbx_description
1 polymer ?
#
loop_
_entity_poly.entity_id
_entity_poly.type
_entity_poly.pdbx_seq_one_letter_code
_entity_poly.pdbx_strand_id
1 'polypeptide(L)'
;MIKDAMAGWLEISLEDGNPIPEPAPDEDYSGKFVVRLPRSLHRQLVETAEREGVSLNQFVNVALARAVERTNPSVSYPVKIEQPLAVAEKKGKFVARKK
;
A
#
# COMPACT_ATOMS: atom_id res chain seq x y z
N MET A 1 2.66 20.99 -23.11
CA MET A 1 1.49 20.54 -23.90
C MET A 1 0.38 19.96 -23.04
N ILE A 2 0.54 18.82 -22.35
CA ILE A 2 -0.54 18.25 -21.51
C ILE A 2 -0.82 19.11 -20.25
N LYS A 3 0.22 19.63 -19.60
CA LYS A 3 0.06 20.47 -18.40
C LYS A 3 -0.62 21.81 -18.70
N ASP A 4 -0.31 22.41 -19.84
CA ASP A 4 -0.89 23.70 -20.26
C ASP A 4 -2.38 23.53 -20.60
N ALA A 5 -2.76 22.40 -21.22
CA ALA A 5 -4.15 22.07 -21.47
C ALA A 5 -4.95 21.82 -20.19
N MET A 6 -4.35 21.18 -19.17
CA MET A 6 -4.98 21.03 -17.86
C MET A 6 -5.17 22.39 -17.18
N ALA A 7 -4.14 23.24 -17.19
CA ALA A 7 -4.20 24.57 -16.61
C ALA A 7 -5.29 25.43 -17.26
N GLY A 8 -5.37 25.44 -18.60
CA GLY A 8 -6.41 26.18 -19.32
C GLY A 8 -7.81 25.65 -19.04
N TRP A 9 -7.99 24.34 -18.91
CA TRP A 9 -9.30 23.76 -18.55
C TRP A 9 -9.72 24.14 -17.12
N LEU A 10 -8.78 24.14 -16.17
CA LEU A 10 -9.03 24.56 -14.79
C LEU A 10 -9.42 26.05 -14.73
N GLU A 11 -8.71 26.91 -15.46
CA GLU A 11 -8.97 28.35 -15.52
C GLU A 11 -10.37 28.66 -16.05
N ILE A 12 -10.74 28.07 -17.20
CA ILE A 12 -12.08 28.22 -17.79
C ILE A 12 -13.17 27.65 -16.87
N SER A 13 -12.91 26.50 -16.23
CA SER A 13 -13.89 25.88 -15.33
C SER A 13 -14.14 26.71 -14.08
N LEU A 14 -13.12 27.42 -13.58
CA LEU A 14 -13.26 28.37 -12.47
C LEU A 14 -14.02 29.64 -12.88
N GLU A 15 -13.75 30.17 -14.09
CA GLU A 15 -14.46 31.34 -14.63
C GLU A 15 -15.94 31.06 -14.90
N ASP A 16 -16.25 29.89 -15.46
CA ASP A 16 -17.63 29.46 -15.78
C ASP A 16 -18.41 28.97 -14.54
N GLY A 17 -17.78 28.93 -13.37
CA GLY A 17 -18.39 28.44 -12.13
C GLY A 17 -18.75 26.95 -12.16
N ASN A 18 -18.09 26.18 -13.02
CA ASN A 18 -18.31 24.74 -13.13
C ASN A 18 -17.81 24.03 -11.86
N PRO A 19 -18.54 23.04 -11.34
CA PRO A 19 -18.11 22.31 -10.16
C PRO A 19 -16.86 21.48 -10.48
N ILE A 20 -15.73 21.89 -9.93
CA ILE A 20 -14.48 21.12 -9.97
C ILE A 20 -14.53 20.16 -8.77
N PRO A 21 -14.51 18.84 -8.99
CA PRO A 21 -14.46 17.89 -7.89
C PRO A 21 -13.14 18.05 -7.14
N GLU A 22 -13.23 18.29 -5.84
CA GLU A 22 -12.04 18.25 -4.98
C GLU A 22 -11.44 16.84 -5.00
N PRO A 23 -10.10 16.70 -4.90
CA PRO A 23 -9.48 15.40 -4.71
C PRO A 23 -10.09 14.77 -3.44
N ALA A 24 -10.68 13.59 -3.60
CA ALA A 24 -11.30 12.89 -2.48
C ALA A 24 -10.26 12.71 -1.36
N PRO A 25 -10.56 13.15 -0.12
CA PRO A 25 -9.62 13.01 0.98
C PRO A 25 -9.38 11.52 1.28
N ASP A 26 -8.13 11.15 1.50
CA ASP A 26 -7.76 9.79 1.96
C ASP A 26 -8.23 9.49 3.40
N GLU A 27 -8.81 10.49 4.09
CA GLU A 27 -9.12 10.49 5.52
C GLU A 27 -10.17 9.43 5.94
N ASP A 28 -10.92 8.87 4.99
CA ASP A 28 -11.91 7.82 5.26
C ASP A 28 -11.29 6.42 5.44
N TYR A 29 -10.00 6.23 5.12
CA TYR A 29 -9.38 4.91 5.10
C TYR A 29 -8.36 4.72 6.23
N SER A 30 -8.70 3.83 7.17
CA SER A 30 -7.85 3.53 8.34
C SER A 30 -6.50 2.87 8.03
N GLY A 31 -6.26 2.43 6.79
CA GLY A 31 -5.06 1.69 6.37
C GLY A 31 -4.92 0.28 6.99
N LYS A 32 -5.85 -0.13 7.86
CA LYS A 32 -5.86 -1.46 8.49
C LYS A 32 -6.78 -2.38 7.71
N PHE A 33 -6.27 -3.52 7.27
CA PHE A 33 -7.06 -4.55 6.61
C PHE A 33 -6.80 -5.91 7.28
N VAL A 34 -7.87 -6.65 7.58
CA VAL A 34 -7.82 -7.99 8.18
C VAL A 34 -8.38 -8.98 7.18
N VAL A 35 -7.58 -9.95 6.76
CA VAL A 35 -7.95 -10.95 5.75
C VAL A 35 -7.68 -12.35 6.29
N ARG A 36 -8.58 -13.30 5.95
CA ARG A 36 -8.39 -14.72 6.22
C ARG A 36 -7.63 -15.37 5.07
N LEU A 37 -6.55 -16.06 5.37
CA LEU A 37 -5.69 -16.72 4.38
C LEU A 37 -5.55 -18.22 4.67
N PRO A 38 -5.45 -19.08 3.64
CA PRO A 38 -5.04 -20.46 3.83
C PRO A 38 -3.67 -20.56 4.51
N ARG A 39 -3.45 -21.59 5.34
CA ARG A 39 -2.17 -21.79 6.06
C ARG A 39 -0.96 -21.89 5.13
N SER A 40 -1.12 -22.54 3.98
CA SER A 40 -0.08 -22.69 2.97
C SER A 40 0.37 -21.35 2.40
N LEU A 41 -0.58 -20.47 2.07
CA LEU A 41 -0.30 -19.14 1.53
C LEU A 41 0.37 -18.27 2.59
N HIS A 42 -0.15 -18.27 3.83
CA HIS A 42 0.48 -17.53 4.91
C HIS A 42 1.94 -17.95 5.13
N ARG A 43 2.22 -19.27 5.10
CA ARG A 43 3.60 -19.79 5.21
C ARG A 43 4.50 -19.24 4.10
N GLN A 44 4.05 -19.31 2.85
CA GLN A 44 4.84 -18.83 1.71
C GLN A 44 5.15 -17.33 1.83
N LEU A 45 4.18 -16.52 2.26
CA LEU A 45 4.38 -15.08 2.45
C LEU A 45 5.42 -14.79 3.54
N VAL A 46 5.36 -15.51 4.67
CA VAL A 46 6.33 -15.37 5.78
C VAL A 46 7.73 -15.77 5.33
N GLU A 47 7.89 -16.95 4.72
CA GLU A 47 9.19 -17.45 4.23
C GLU A 47 9.81 -16.53 3.17
N THR A 48 8.97 -15.85 2.38
CA THR A 48 9.46 -14.90 1.36
C THR A 48 9.87 -13.59 1.99
N ALA A 49 9.08 -13.06 2.92
CA ALA A 49 9.43 -11.84 3.67
C ALA A 49 10.72 -12.03 4.49
N GLU A 50 10.90 -13.18 5.14
CA GLU A 50 12.13 -13.51 5.88
C GLU A 50 13.35 -13.58 4.96
N ARG A 51 13.21 -14.17 3.77
CA ARG A 51 14.28 -14.26 2.78
C ARG A 51 14.70 -12.89 2.22
N GLU A 52 13.74 -11.99 2.09
CA GLU A 52 13.97 -10.59 1.70
C GLU A 52 14.43 -9.71 2.87
N GLY A 53 14.43 -10.23 4.11
CA GLY A 53 14.84 -9.49 5.30
C GLY A 53 13.87 -8.38 5.71
N VAL A 54 12.59 -8.48 5.31
CA VAL A 54 11.55 -7.48 5.58
C VAL A 54 10.44 -8.05 6.46
N SER A 55 9.66 -7.17 7.09
CA SER A 55 8.46 -7.62 7.80
C SER A 55 7.40 -8.14 6.82
N LEU A 56 6.56 -9.07 7.27
CA LEU A 56 5.42 -9.57 6.48
C LEU A 56 4.51 -8.42 6.01
N ASN A 57 4.26 -7.43 6.85
CA ASN A 57 3.42 -6.28 6.48
C ASN A 57 4.06 -5.46 5.35
N GLN A 58 5.38 -5.27 5.38
CA GLN A 58 6.10 -4.56 4.33
C GLN A 58 6.07 -5.33 3.01
N PHE A 59 6.33 -6.64 3.07
CA PHE A 59 6.24 -7.51 1.90
C PHE A 59 4.84 -7.43 1.25
N VAL A 60 3.78 -7.55 2.06
CA VAL A 60 2.40 -7.47 1.58
C VAL A 60 2.08 -6.08 1.03
N ASN A 61 2.56 -5.01 1.67
CA ASN A 61 2.34 -3.63 1.18
C ASN A 61 2.93 -3.44 -0.23
N VAL A 62 4.18 -3.87 -0.45
CA VAL A 62 4.82 -3.82 -1.78
C VAL A 62 4.07 -4.68 -2.79
N ALA A 63 3.63 -5.88 -2.39
CA ALA A 63 2.86 -6.76 -3.26
C ALA A 63 1.52 -6.14 -3.67
N LEU A 64 0.82 -5.46 -2.74
CA LEU A 64 -0.43 -4.76 -3.01
C LEU A 64 -0.21 -3.56 -3.93
N ALA A 65 0.81 -2.74 -3.69
CA ALA A 65 1.15 -1.60 -4.56
C ALA A 65 1.39 -2.05 -6.01
N ARG A 66 2.20 -3.10 -6.20
CA ARG A 66 2.45 -3.68 -7.53
C ARG A 66 1.18 -4.24 -8.20
N ALA A 67 0.27 -4.83 -7.42
CA ALA A 67 -0.99 -5.35 -7.96
C ALA A 67 -1.92 -4.21 -8.41
N VAL A 68 -1.96 -3.10 -7.67
CA VAL A 68 -2.73 -1.91 -8.03
C VAL A 68 -2.16 -1.26 -9.29
N GLU A 69 -0.85 -1.05 -9.38
CA GLU A 69 -0.19 -0.50 -10.58
C GLU A 69 -0.50 -1.29 -11.85
N ARG A 70 -0.51 -2.63 -11.76
CA ARG A 70 -0.87 -3.50 -12.88
C ARG A 70 -2.31 -3.32 -13.34
N THR A 71 -3.22 -2.99 -12.41
CA THR A 71 -4.65 -2.88 -12.67
C THR A 71 -5.04 -1.47 -13.08
N ASN A 72 -4.33 -0.45 -12.60
CA ASN A 72 -4.59 0.96 -12.87
C ASN A 72 -3.27 1.73 -13.06
N PRO A 73 -2.73 1.80 -14.29
CA PRO A 73 -1.44 2.45 -14.59
C PRO A 73 -1.43 3.96 -14.34
N SER A 74 -2.60 4.60 -14.27
CA SER A 74 -2.74 6.03 -13.98
C SER A 74 -2.55 6.38 -12.50
N VAL A 75 -2.56 5.38 -11.60
CA VAL A 75 -2.35 5.60 -10.15
C VAL A 75 -0.90 5.24 -9.81
N SER A 76 -0.07 6.27 -9.63
CA SER A 76 1.26 6.12 -9.05
C SER A 76 1.14 6.22 -7.53
N TYR A 77 1.23 5.09 -6.82
CA TYR A 77 1.24 5.10 -5.35
C TYR A 77 2.60 5.59 -4.85
N PRO A 78 2.69 6.72 -4.15
CA PRO A 78 3.93 7.11 -3.49
C PRO A 78 4.13 6.18 -2.29
N VAL A 79 4.89 5.10 -2.47
CA VAL A 79 5.39 4.35 -1.32
C VAL A 79 6.43 5.22 -0.63
N LYS A 80 5.99 6.12 0.26
CA LYS A 80 6.86 6.71 1.27
C LYS A 80 7.26 5.59 2.21
N ILE A 81 8.39 4.94 1.92
CA ILE A 81 9.02 3.97 2.80
C ILE A 81 9.66 4.75 3.95
N GLU A 82 8.84 5.36 4.80
CA GLU A 82 9.29 5.95 6.05
C GLU A 82 9.39 4.83 7.08
N GLN A 83 10.45 4.02 6.99
CA GLN A 83 11.16 3.38 8.11
C GLN A 83 12.12 2.29 7.60
N PRO A 84 13.44 2.41 7.81
CA PRO A 84 14.30 1.25 7.95
C PRO A 84 14.12 0.73 9.38
N LEU A 85 13.31 -0.29 9.58
CA LEU A 85 13.41 -1.08 10.81
C LEU A 85 13.68 -2.53 10.43
N ALA A 86 14.98 -2.83 10.41
CA ALA A 86 15.50 -4.18 10.43
C ALA A 86 14.71 -5.04 11.43
N VAL A 87 14.35 -6.25 11.00
CA VAL A 87 13.63 -7.22 11.81
C VAL A 87 14.42 -7.47 13.10
N ALA A 88 13.91 -6.94 14.22
CA ALA A 88 14.36 -7.37 15.53
C ALA A 88 13.96 -8.83 15.70
N GLU A 89 14.96 -9.71 15.83
CA GLU A 89 14.81 -11.12 16.13
C GLU A 89 13.86 -11.29 17.33
N LYS A 90 12.62 -11.74 17.09
CA LYS A 90 11.78 -12.25 18.17
C LYS A 90 12.34 -13.61 18.59
N LYS A 91 13.26 -13.60 19.57
CA LYS A 91 13.68 -14.78 20.31
C LYS A 91 12.46 -15.62 20.68
N GLY A 92 12.55 -16.92 20.34
CA GLY A 92 11.45 -17.87 20.42
C GLY A 92 10.74 -17.89 21.77
N LYS A 93 9.43 -18.07 21.70
CA LYS A 93 8.65 -18.73 22.76
C LYS A 93 7.99 -19.96 22.14
N PHE A 94 8.76 -21.03 21.99
CA PHE A 94 8.21 -22.38 21.90
C PHE A 94 7.55 -22.67 23.26
N VAL A 95 6.25 -22.42 23.37
CA VAL A 95 5.46 -22.96 24.48
C VAL A 95 5.21 -24.42 24.14
N ALA A 96 6.08 -25.29 24.64
CA ALA A 96 5.85 -26.72 24.68
C ALA A 96 4.58 -26.99 25.48
N ARG A 97 3.50 -27.41 24.82
CA ARG A 97 2.42 -28.13 25.47
C ARG A 97 2.95 -29.54 25.76
N LYS A 98 3.26 -29.80 27.03
CA LYS A 98 3.67 -31.11 27.55
C LYS A 98 2.45 -31.79 28.16
N LYS A 99 2.18 -33.00 27.67
CA LYS A 99 1.38 -34.11 28.22
C LYS A 99 -0.12 -33.90 28.46
#